data_AF-A0A0L0QN83-F1
#
_entry.id   AF-A0A0L0QN83-F1
#
_cell.length_a   1.000
_cell.length_b   1.000
_cell.length_c   1.000
_cell.angle_alpha   90.00
_cell.angle_beta   90.00
_cell.angle_gamma   90.00
#
_symmetry.space_group_name_H-M   'P 1'
#
loop_
_entity.id
_entity.type
_entity.pdbx_description
1 polymer ?
#
loop_
_entity_poly.entity_id
_entity_poly.type
_entity_poly.pdbx_seq_one_letter_code
_entity_poly.pdbx_strand_id
1 'polypeptide(L)'
;MSVTRQDAWTKDEDILLAETVLRYIKEGKTQLEAFKEVAHRLSRTAAACGFRWNATIRKQYQKEVLKAKEARKNDNINYSWYVSEPGHHDPLETVISLLEKIKAGNEQITSEHLDDHTEHMKHLEKENEELKNALLRYEKAWKEIGDLWNSVVSEREIKKETCE
;
A
#
# COMPACT_ATOMS: atom_id res chain seq x y z
N MET A 1 -3.25 21.62 -5.62
CA MET A 1 -3.93 21.50 -4.30
C MET A 1 -2.86 21.31 -3.24
N SER A 2 -2.82 22.19 -2.23
CA SER A 2 -1.87 22.10 -1.12
C SER A 2 -2.28 20.95 -0.20
N VAL A 3 -1.45 19.90 -0.10
CA VAL A 3 -1.64 18.81 0.87
C VAL A 3 -1.21 19.36 2.23
N THR A 4 -2.16 19.95 2.96
CA THR A 4 -1.94 20.39 4.34
C THR A 4 -1.57 19.19 5.20
N ARG A 5 -0.36 19.25 5.78
CA ARG A 5 0.21 18.18 6.59
C ARG A 5 -0.58 18.02 7.88
N GLN A 6 -1.28 16.89 8.05
CA GLN A 6 -1.98 16.54 9.28
C GLN A 6 -1.01 15.88 10.27
N ASP A 7 -0.29 16.70 11.04
CA ASP A 7 0.75 16.22 11.95
C ASP A 7 0.20 15.62 13.26
N ALA A 8 -1.02 15.97 13.66
CA ALA A 8 -1.61 15.49 14.91
C ALA A 8 -2.60 14.34 14.67
N TRP A 9 -2.58 13.35 15.56
CA TRP A 9 -3.60 12.30 15.66
C TRP A 9 -4.54 12.63 16.82
N THR A 10 -5.83 12.52 16.58
CA THR A 10 -6.89 12.67 17.58
C THR A 10 -7.19 11.34 18.25
N LYS A 11 -7.84 11.38 19.43
CA LYS A 11 -8.26 10.17 20.12
C LYS A 11 -9.30 9.38 19.32
N ASP A 12 -10.19 10.05 18.62
CA ASP A 12 -11.23 9.40 17.80
C ASP A 12 -10.61 8.66 16.60
N GLU A 13 -9.58 9.24 15.98
CA GLU A 13 -8.81 8.57 14.93
C GLU A 13 -8.07 7.32 15.46
N ASP A 14 -7.51 7.40 16.68
CA ASP A 14 -6.85 6.25 17.32
C ASP A 14 -7.87 5.14 17.65
N ILE A 15 -9.06 5.50 18.12
CA ILE A 15 -10.15 4.55 18.41
C ILE A 15 -10.59 3.87 17.10
N LEU A 16 -10.85 4.65 16.05
CA LEU A 16 -11.24 4.10 14.74
C LEU A 16 -10.19 3.12 14.19
N LEU A 17 -8.91 3.48 14.29
CA LEU A 17 -7.80 2.63 13.86
C LEU A 17 -7.75 1.35 14.69
N ALA A 18 -7.93 1.44 16.01
CA ALA A 18 -7.90 0.28 16.88
C ALA A 18 -9.07 -0.68 16.64
N GLU A 19 -10.30 -0.18 16.56
CA GLU A 19 -11.48 -0.99 16.31
C GLU A 19 -11.41 -1.71 14.97
N THR A 20 -11.00 -1.00 13.93
CA THR A 20 -10.88 -1.57 12.57
C THR A 20 -9.82 -2.66 12.54
N VAL A 21 -8.65 -2.43 13.16
CA VAL A 21 -7.58 -3.43 13.22
C VAL A 21 -8.01 -4.65 14.04
N LEU A 22 -8.65 -4.45 15.20
CA LEU A 22 -9.14 -5.56 16.02
C LEU A 22 -10.23 -6.37 15.32
N ARG A 23 -11.13 -5.70 14.58
CA ARG A 23 -12.15 -6.37 13.74
C ARG A 23 -11.49 -7.23 12.67
N TYR A 24 -10.53 -6.69 11.93
CA TYR A 24 -9.80 -7.45 10.90
C TYR A 24 -9.01 -8.61 11.52
N ILE A 25 -8.49 -8.44 12.74
CA ILE A 25 -7.89 -9.52 13.52
C ILE A 25 -8.92 -10.54 13.98
N LYS A 26 -10.21 -10.25 14.12
CA LYS A 26 -11.21 -11.29 14.40
C LYS A 26 -11.63 -12.02 13.12
N GLU A 27 -11.73 -11.31 12.00
CA GLU A 27 -12.24 -11.81 10.72
C GLU A 27 -11.23 -12.60 9.87
N GLY A 28 -10.06 -12.96 10.39
CA GLY A 28 -9.02 -13.65 9.60
C GLY A 28 -8.19 -12.74 8.66
N LYS A 29 -8.57 -11.47 8.49
CA LYS A 29 -7.92 -10.51 7.58
C LYS A 29 -6.61 -9.93 8.13
N THR A 30 -5.83 -9.33 7.23
CA THR A 30 -4.51 -8.75 7.55
C THR A 30 -4.62 -7.34 8.13
N GLN A 31 -3.64 -6.95 8.95
CA GLN A 31 -3.57 -5.58 9.45
C GLN A 31 -3.30 -4.55 8.34
N LEU A 32 -2.62 -4.96 7.26
CA LEU A 32 -2.36 -4.10 6.10
C LEU A 32 -3.67 -3.68 5.41
N GLU A 33 -4.62 -4.60 5.27
CA GLU A 33 -5.94 -4.28 4.72
C GLU A 33 -6.72 -3.35 5.66
N ALA A 34 -6.63 -3.56 6.98
CA ALA A 34 -7.21 -2.64 7.97
C ALA A 34 -6.61 -1.23 7.85
N PHE A 35 -5.28 -1.12 7.66
CA PHE A 35 -4.62 0.16 7.49
C PHE A 35 -5.05 0.85 6.19
N LYS A 36 -5.25 0.12 5.10
CA LYS A 36 -5.78 0.68 3.84
C LYS A 36 -7.19 1.23 4.03
N GLU A 37 -8.06 0.49 4.73
CA GLU A 37 -9.43 0.95 5.01
C GLU A 37 -9.44 2.25 5.84
N VAL A 38 -8.68 2.29 6.94
CA VAL A 38 -8.62 3.47 7.81
C VAL A 38 -7.95 4.65 7.11
N ALA A 39 -6.91 4.39 6.32
CA ALA A 39 -6.23 5.40 5.52
C ALA A 39 -7.19 6.11 4.57
N HIS A 40 -8.04 5.36 3.88
CA HIS A 40 -9.08 5.93 3.01
C HIS A 40 -10.08 6.78 3.80
N ARG A 41 -10.55 6.29 4.96
CA ARG A 41 -11.52 7.01 5.79
C ARG A 41 -10.97 8.32 6.37
N LEU A 42 -9.71 8.32 6.79
CA LEU A 42 -9.06 9.48 7.42
C LEU A 42 -8.30 10.37 6.42
N SER A 43 -8.33 10.05 5.12
CA SER A 43 -7.52 10.72 4.10
C SER A 43 -6.03 10.77 4.45
N ARG A 44 -5.52 9.67 5.03
CA ARG A 44 -4.10 9.47 5.41
C ARG A 44 -3.49 8.34 4.56
N THR A 45 -2.20 8.08 4.70
CA THR A 45 -1.55 6.92 4.05
C THR A 45 -1.60 5.68 4.92
N ALA A 46 -1.70 4.49 4.31
CA ALA A 46 -1.67 3.22 5.04
C ALA A 46 -0.38 3.05 5.86
N ALA A 47 0.74 3.59 5.36
CA ALA A 47 1.99 3.65 6.10
C ALA A 47 1.86 4.49 7.38
N ALA A 48 1.25 5.68 7.31
CA ALA A 48 1.03 6.53 8.48
C ALA A 48 0.14 5.85 9.53
N CYS A 49 -0.93 5.17 9.12
CA CYS A 49 -1.76 4.35 10.01
C CYS A 49 -0.93 3.23 10.67
N GLY A 50 -0.07 2.56 9.91
CA GLY A 50 0.83 1.52 10.44
C GLY A 50 1.84 2.06 11.45
N PHE A 51 2.44 3.22 11.20
CA PHE A 51 3.34 3.88 12.15
C PHE A 51 2.62 4.26 13.44
N ARG A 52 1.44 4.89 13.33
CA ARG A 52 0.65 5.27 14.51
C ARG A 52 0.26 4.05 15.35
N TRP A 53 -0.20 2.99 14.69
CA TRP A 53 -0.54 1.72 15.32
C TRP A 53 0.65 1.16 16.10
N ASN A 54 1.80 0.99 15.45
CA ASN A 54 2.97 0.36 16.08
C ASN A 54 3.60 1.22 17.18
N ALA A 55 3.60 2.54 17.04
CA ALA A 55 4.24 3.44 18.00
C ALA A 55 3.44 3.60 19.30
N THR A 56 2.10 3.74 19.19
CA THR A 56 1.25 4.16 20.32
C THR A 56 0.15 3.15 20.64
N ILE A 57 -0.67 2.80 19.65
CA ILE A 57 -1.94 2.09 19.89
C ILE A 57 -1.71 0.62 20.24
N ARG A 58 -0.79 -0.08 19.55
CA ARG A 58 -0.55 -1.51 19.72
C ARG A 58 -0.23 -1.90 21.16
N LYS A 59 0.54 -1.06 21.86
CA LYS A 59 0.91 -1.30 23.27
C LYS A 59 -0.31 -1.16 24.20
N GLN A 60 -1.22 -0.23 23.90
CA GLN A 60 -2.43 0.02 24.67
C GLN A 60 -3.45 -1.12 24.51
N TYR A 61 -3.60 -1.62 23.27
CA TYR A 61 -4.59 -2.65 22.91
C TYR A 61 -4.02 -4.08 22.88
N GLN A 62 -2.90 -4.32 23.57
CA GLN A 62 -2.19 -5.60 23.50
C GLN A 62 -3.07 -6.78 23.98
N LYS A 63 -3.88 -6.58 25.03
CA LYS A 63 -4.76 -7.61 25.57
C LYS A 63 -5.89 -7.95 24.59
N GLU A 64 -6.42 -6.94 23.94
CA GLU A 64 -7.52 -7.01 22.97
C GLU A 64 -7.05 -7.69 21.69
N VAL A 65 -5.81 -7.41 21.25
CA VAL A 65 -5.18 -8.12 20.14
C VAL A 65 -5.01 -9.61 20.43
N LEU A 66 -4.61 -9.97 21.65
CA LEU A 66 -4.50 -11.37 22.07
C LEU A 66 -5.87 -12.05 22.06
N LYS A 67 -6.89 -11.43 22.69
CA LYS A 67 -8.27 -11.94 22.68
C LYS A 67 -8.83 -12.09 21.27
N ALA A 68 -8.57 -11.14 20.37
CA ALA A 68 -9.01 -11.21 18.98
C ALA A 68 -8.35 -12.37 18.23
N LYS A 69 -7.07 -12.67 18.51
CA LYS A 69 -6.38 -13.84 17.96
C LYS A 69 -6.89 -15.16 18.53
N GLU A 70 -7.22 -15.20 19.83
CA GLU A 70 -7.82 -16.37 20.47
C GLU A 70 -9.21 -16.67 19.91
N ALA A 71 -10.03 -15.64 19.67
CA ALA A 71 -11.32 -15.78 19.01
C ALA A 71 -11.18 -16.45 17.63
N ARG A 72 -10.19 -16.03 16.82
CA ARG A 72 -9.89 -16.70 15.53
C ARG A 72 -9.59 -18.18 15.70
N LYS A 73 -8.80 -18.54 16.71
CA LYS A 73 -8.42 -19.93 16.97
C LYS A 73 -9.63 -20.76 17.39
N ASN A 74 -10.50 -20.21 18.24
CA ASN A 74 -11.71 -20.90 18.67
C ASN A 74 -12.74 -21.06 17.55
N ASP A 75 -12.90 -20.07 16.67
CA ASP A 75 -13.81 -20.21 15.51
C ASP A 75 -13.31 -21.28 14.54
N ASN A 76 -11.99 -21.40 14.36
CA ASN A 76 -11.38 -22.45 13.53
C ASN A 76 -11.54 -23.85 14.17
N ILE A 77 -11.37 -23.97 15.50
CA ILE A 77 -11.57 -25.23 16.24
C ILE A 77 -13.05 -25.63 16.30
N ASN A 78 -13.96 -24.68 16.53
CA ASN A 78 -15.40 -24.94 16.54
C ASN A 78 -15.91 -25.36 15.16
N TYR A 79 -15.39 -24.78 14.08
CA TYR A 79 -15.65 -25.25 12.72
C TYR A 79 -15.17 -26.70 12.53
N SER A 80 -14.01 -27.07 13.08
CA SER A 80 -13.52 -28.46 13.06
C SER A 80 -14.36 -29.43 13.90
N TRP A 81 -14.97 -28.98 14.99
CA TRP A 81 -15.79 -29.80 15.89
C TRP A 81 -17.23 -29.97 15.38
N TYR A 82 -17.84 -28.91 14.83
CA TYR A 82 -19.21 -28.92 14.32
C TYR A 82 -19.41 -29.81 13.08
N VAL A 83 -18.31 -30.22 12.42
CA VAL A 83 -18.33 -31.16 11.29
C VAL A 83 -18.45 -32.63 11.75
N SER A 84 -18.47 -32.89 13.06
CA SER A 84 -18.66 -34.23 13.62
C SER A 84 -20.12 -34.53 14.00
N GLU A 85 -21.06 -34.34 13.06
CA GLU A 85 -22.38 -35.00 13.14
C GLU A 85 -22.39 -36.27 12.26
N PRO A 86 -22.96 -37.39 12.73
CA PRO A 86 -22.86 -38.67 12.06
C PRO A 86 -23.85 -38.73 10.89
N GLY A 87 -23.38 -38.38 9.68
CA GLY A 87 -24.08 -38.75 8.46
C GLY A 87 -24.01 -37.77 7.29
N HIS A 88 -22.87 -37.20 6.92
CA HIS A 88 -22.75 -36.65 5.57
C HIS A 88 -21.30 -36.39 5.14
N HIS A 89 -20.90 -37.07 4.05
CA HIS A 89 -19.69 -36.90 3.23
C HIS A 89 -18.32 -36.99 3.93
N ASP A 90 -17.44 -37.79 3.33
CA ASP A 90 -16.03 -37.87 3.70
C ASP A 90 -15.45 -36.43 3.77
N PRO A 91 -14.86 -36.02 4.91
CA PRO A 91 -14.21 -34.72 5.05
C PRO A 91 -13.19 -34.46 3.93
N LEU A 92 -12.59 -35.53 3.40
CA LEU A 92 -11.70 -35.46 2.25
C LEU A 92 -12.44 -35.00 0.98
N GLU A 93 -13.64 -35.50 0.73
CA GLU A 93 -14.45 -35.16 -0.46
C GLU A 93 -14.92 -33.71 -0.42
N THR A 94 -15.27 -33.22 0.76
CA THR A 94 -15.68 -31.81 0.97
C THR A 94 -14.49 -30.87 0.77
N VAL A 95 -13.30 -31.26 1.25
CA VAL A 95 -12.05 -30.51 1.03
C VAL A 95 -11.67 -30.53 -0.45
N ILE A 96 -11.81 -31.66 -1.15
CA ILE A 96 -11.55 -31.76 -2.59
C ILE A 96 -12.49 -30.83 -3.37
N SER A 97 -13.79 -30.89 -3.13
CA SER A 97 -14.78 -30.02 -3.81
C SER A 97 -14.54 -28.52 -3.55
N LEU A 98 -14.14 -28.16 -2.32
CA LEU A 98 -13.82 -26.78 -1.97
C LEU A 98 -12.54 -26.31 -2.67
N LEU A 99 -11.50 -27.15 -2.71
CA LEU A 99 -10.25 -26.85 -3.39
C LEU A 99 -10.45 -26.73 -4.91
N GLU A 100 -11.32 -27.53 -5.51
CA GLU A 100 -11.70 -27.42 -6.92
C GLU A 100 -12.46 -26.14 -7.22
N LYS A 101 -13.39 -25.72 -6.35
CA LYS A 101 -14.07 -24.42 -6.46
C LYS A 101 -13.12 -23.24 -6.30
N ILE A 102 -12.17 -23.33 -5.36
CA ILE A 102 -11.11 -22.32 -5.18
C ILE A 102 -10.24 -22.29 -6.42
N LYS A 103 -9.82 -23.43 -6.96
CA LYS A 103 -9.01 -23.52 -8.18
C LYS A 103 -9.73 -22.90 -9.38
N ALA A 104 -11.00 -23.23 -9.60
CA ALA A 104 -11.81 -22.66 -10.68
C ALA A 104 -12.00 -21.14 -10.53
N GLY A 105 -12.22 -20.65 -9.29
CA GLY A 105 -12.31 -19.22 -9.01
C GLY A 105 -10.96 -18.49 -9.17
N ASN A 106 -9.85 -19.13 -8.80
CA ASN A 106 -8.51 -18.58 -8.95
C ASN A 106 -8.10 -18.51 -10.43
N GLU A 107 -8.49 -19.47 -11.27
CA GLU A 107 -8.21 -19.47 -12.71
C GLU A 107 -8.95 -18.34 -13.44
N GLN A 108 -10.18 -18.02 -13.04
CA GLN A 108 -10.95 -16.88 -13.60
C GLN A 108 -10.42 -15.53 -13.12
N ILE A 109 -10.11 -15.38 -11.82
CA ILE A 109 -9.58 -14.14 -11.25
C ILE A 109 -8.15 -13.86 -11.76
N THR A 110 -7.34 -14.89 -11.98
CA THR A 110 -5.97 -14.71 -12.46
C THR A 110 -5.91 -14.33 -13.93
N SER A 111 -6.78 -14.83 -14.82
CA SER A 111 -6.64 -14.52 -16.25
C SER A 111 -7.05 -13.09 -16.61
N GLU A 112 -8.17 -12.59 -16.11
CA GLU A 112 -8.62 -11.21 -16.40
C GLU A 112 -7.75 -10.16 -15.70
N HIS A 113 -7.38 -10.40 -14.44
CA HIS A 113 -6.59 -9.44 -13.68
C HIS A 113 -5.12 -9.41 -14.11
N LEU A 114 -4.54 -10.51 -14.61
CA LEU A 114 -3.17 -10.48 -15.16
C LEU A 114 -3.11 -9.62 -16.42
N ASP A 115 -4.09 -9.72 -17.31
CA ASP A 115 -4.04 -9.02 -18.60
C ASP A 115 -4.11 -7.50 -18.39
N ASP A 116 -5.04 -7.04 -17.54
CA ASP A 116 -5.13 -5.62 -17.13
C ASP A 116 -3.85 -5.14 -16.43
N HIS A 117 -3.26 -5.96 -15.54
CA HIS A 117 -2.00 -5.61 -14.90
C HIS A 117 -0.84 -5.51 -15.88
N THR A 118 -0.81 -6.38 -16.88
CA THR A 118 0.26 -6.44 -17.88
C THR A 118 0.20 -5.23 -18.80
N GLU A 119 -1.00 -4.83 -19.22
CA GLU A 119 -1.22 -3.61 -20.00
C GLU A 119 -0.89 -2.35 -19.18
N HIS A 120 -1.27 -2.31 -17.90
CA HIS A 120 -0.89 -1.20 -17.03
C HIS A 120 0.63 -1.11 -16.81
N MET A 121 1.32 -2.23 -16.66
CA MET A 121 2.78 -2.25 -16.57
C MET A 121 3.43 -1.72 -17.85
N LYS A 122 2.99 -2.15 -19.04
CA LYS A 122 3.49 -1.63 -20.32
C LYS A 122 3.27 -0.13 -20.45
N HIS A 123 2.10 0.36 -20.02
CA HIS A 123 1.80 1.79 -20.05
C HIS A 123 2.75 2.58 -19.15
N LEU A 124 2.95 2.12 -17.91
CA LEU A 124 3.87 2.75 -16.96
C LEU A 124 5.32 2.71 -17.45
N GLU A 125 5.76 1.63 -18.07
CA GLU A 125 7.09 1.53 -18.66
C GLU A 125 7.29 2.57 -19.76
N LYS A 126 6.30 2.72 -20.66
CA LYS A 126 6.33 3.73 -21.71
C LYS A 126 6.38 5.16 -21.14
N GLU A 127 5.53 5.48 -20.17
CA GLU A 127 5.52 6.79 -19.52
C GLU A 127 6.87 7.08 -18.84
N ASN A 128 7.46 6.07 -18.19
CA ASN A 128 8.76 6.20 -17.55
C ASN A 128 9.88 6.47 -18.56
N GLU A 129 9.86 5.83 -19.74
CA GLU A 129 10.78 6.17 -20.82
C GLU A 129 10.57 7.59 -21.36
N GLU A 130 9.33 8.03 -21.53
CA GLU A 130 9.01 9.39 -21.98
C GLU A 130 9.49 10.44 -20.96
N LEU A 131 9.28 10.20 -19.66
CA LEU A 131 9.75 11.07 -18.59
C LEU A 131 11.28 11.13 -18.52
N LYS A 132 11.98 9.99 -18.67
CA LYS A 132 13.44 9.96 -18.76
C LYS A 132 13.96 10.78 -19.94
N ASN A 133 13.31 10.65 -21.11
CA ASN A 133 13.65 11.43 -22.28
C ASN A 133 13.41 12.94 -22.08
N ALA A 134 12.32 13.31 -21.40
CA ALA A 134 12.04 14.70 -21.05
C ALA A 134 13.09 15.26 -20.08
N LEU A 135 13.45 14.51 -19.04
CA LEU A 135 14.52 14.88 -18.10
C LEU A 135 15.85 15.11 -18.82
N LEU A 136 16.23 14.22 -19.74
CA LEU A 136 17.46 14.37 -20.53
C LEU A 136 17.46 15.65 -21.37
N ARG A 137 16.30 16.02 -21.95
CA ARG A 137 16.16 17.28 -22.70
C ARG A 137 16.31 18.49 -21.79
N TYR A 138 15.69 18.47 -20.61
CA TYR A 138 15.82 19.55 -19.64
C TYR A 138 17.24 19.69 -19.12
N GLU A 139 17.92 18.58 -18.83
CA GLU A 139 19.32 18.58 -18.41
C GLU A 139 20.24 19.18 -19.49
N LYS A 140 20.04 18.80 -20.75
CA LYS A 140 20.78 19.36 -21.88
C LYS A 140 20.54 20.87 -22.02
N ALA A 141 19.27 21.30 -22.02
CA ALA A 141 18.92 22.71 -22.12
C ALA A 141 19.50 23.52 -20.94
N TRP A 142 19.47 22.95 -19.74
CA TRP A 142 20.03 23.58 -18.54
C TRP A 142 21.55 23.75 -18.65
N LYS A 143 22.25 22.75 -19.20
CA LYS A 143 23.68 22.83 -19.47
C LYS A 143 24.01 23.91 -20.52
N GLU A 144 23.27 23.95 -21.62
CA GLU A 144 23.45 24.97 -22.67
C GLU A 144 23.26 26.39 -22.11
N ILE A 145 22.23 26.59 -21.27
CA ILE A 145 22.01 27.87 -20.58
C ILE A 145 23.18 28.21 -19.64
N GLY A 146 23.69 27.23 -18.91
CA GLY A 146 24.87 27.40 -18.04
C GLY A 146 26.13 27.78 -18.82
N ASP A 147 26.38 27.11 -19.95
CA ASP A 147 27.52 27.40 -20.82
C ASP A 147 27.42 28.81 -21.42
N LEU A 148 26.23 29.22 -21.87
CA LEU A 148 25.95 30.58 -22.35
C LEU A 148 26.14 31.62 -21.24
N TRP A 149 25.64 31.34 -20.03
CA TRP A 149 25.82 32.22 -18.87
C TRP A 149 27.31 32.43 -18.57
N ASN A 150 28.09 31.34 -18.51
CA ASN A 150 29.52 31.41 -18.27
C ASN A 150 30.24 32.23 -19.36
N SER A 151 29.90 32.02 -20.63
CA SER A 151 30.46 32.80 -21.75
C SER A 151 30.18 34.30 -21.59
N VAL A 152 28.95 34.68 -21.25
CA VAL A 152 28.55 36.08 -21.07
C VAL A 152 29.22 36.72 -19.85
N VAL A 153 29.44 35.95 -18.78
CA VAL A 153 30.15 36.44 -17.58
C VAL A 153 31.63 36.65 -17.89
N SER A 154 32.29 35.68 -18.53
CA SER A 154 33.70 35.80 -18.92
C SER A 154 33.94 36.94 -19.91
N GLU A 155 33.04 37.16 -20.88
CA GLU A 155 33.12 38.31 -21.79
C GLU A 155 32.98 39.66 -21.05
N ARG A 156 32.17 39.71 -20.00
CA ARG A 156 32.01 40.90 -19.16
C ARG A 156 33.24 41.18 -18.30
N GLU A 157 33.91 40.14 -17.82
CA GLU A 157 35.14 40.26 -17.02
C GLU A 157 36.32 40.74 -17.89
N ILE A 158 36.50 40.17 -19.09
CA ILE A 158 37.54 40.60 -20.05
C ILE A 158 37.37 42.07 -20.47
N LYS A 159 36.13 42.53 -20.65
CA LYS A 159 35.84 43.94 -20.98
C LYS A 159 36.11 44.90 -19.83
N LYS A 160 36.11 44.43 -18.57
CA LYS A 160 36.48 45.25 -17.42
C LYS A 160 37.99 45.39 -17.29
N GLU A 161 38.75 44.32 -17.51
CA GLU A 161 40.22 44.32 -17.43
C GLU A 161 40.91 45.09 -18.57
N THR A 162 40.23 45.28 -19.70
CA THR A 162 40.79 46.00 -20.88
C THR A 162 40.47 47.50 -20.90
N CYS A 163 39.71 48.01 -19.93
CA CYS A 163 39.32 49.42 -19.81
C CYS A 163 39.96 50.14 -18.61
N GLU A 164 40.89 49.49 -17.91
CA GLU A 164 41.82 50.09 -16.92
C GLU A 164 43.22 50.22 -17.52
#